data_AF-X7E274-F1
#
_entry.id   AF-X7E274-F1
#
_cell.length_a   1.000
_cell.length_b   1.000
_cell.length_c   1.000
_cell.angle_alpha   90.00
_cell.angle_beta   90.00
_cell.angle_gamma   90.00
#
_symmetry.space_group_name_H-M   'P 1'
#
loop_
_entity.id
_entity.type
_entity.pdbx_description
1 polymer ?
#
loop_
_entity_poly.entity_id
_entity_poly.type
_entity_poly.pdbx_seq_one_letter_code
_entity_poly.pdbx_strand_id
1 'polypeptide(L)'
;MALWPHLYLLVFIIALWVLEKCFPKVMERAEENLLIIVISSIMAVSFGQVVARYGFNTGWDAALEFNTVAFSWLILLGMSYGIKTGLHLGVDIVLNAVPKRISKALSLIGATSAMLYGLILLDSTWLAMLGVDVRGGAIEYWLKMFKIGLGSEELRYPVFFQEMFDLRPRLHRWIVLVILPISLALLSYRSLQAFIDIARGKRDMLISGHEAQELVEENKNVLKD
;
A
#
# COMPACT_ATOMS: atom_id res chain seq x y z
N MET A 1 -22.28 3.34 -13.68
CA MET A 1 -20.87 3.19 -13.27
C MET A 1 -20.22 2.13 -14.14
N ALA A 2 -18.95 2.30 -14.51
CA ALA A 2 -18.24 1.28 -15.26
C ALA A 2 -17.86 0.15 -14.29
N LEU A 3 -18.50 -1.03 -14.42
CA LEU A 3 -18.30 -2.16 -13.49
C LEU A 3 -17.00 -2.95 -13.75
N TRP A 4 -16.40 -2.76 -14.92
CA TRP A 4 -15.22 -3.53 -15.34
C TRP A 4 -14.02 -3.39 -14.39
N PRO A 5 -13.67 -2.23 -13.80
CA PRO A 5 -12.52 -2.14 -12.89
C PRO A 5 -12.74 -2.94 -11.61
N HIS A 6 -13.97 -3.00 -11.08
CA HIS A 6 -14.27 -3.86 -9.93
C HIS A 6 -14.05 -5.33 -10.27
N LEU A 7 -14.45 -5.75 -11.46
CA LEU A 7 -14.26 -7.12 -11.92
C LEU A 7 -12.78 -7.46 -12.08
N TYR A 8 -11.97 -6.58 -12.68
CA TYR A 8 -10.52 -6.81 -12.77
C TYR A 8 -9.84 -6.83 -11.41
N LEU A 9 -10.21 -5.93 -10.48
CA LEU A 9 -9.68 -5.96 -9.13
C LEU A 9 -10.09 -7.23 -8.39
N LEU A 10 -11.33 -7.69 -8.55
CA LEU A 10 -11.79 -8.94 -7.96
C LEU A 10 -10.99 -10.14 -8.51
N VAL A 11 -10.82 -10.21 -9.84
CA VAL A 11 -9.99 -11.25 -10.48
C VAL A 11 -8.54 -11.18 -9.99
N PHE A 12 -7.99 -9.97 -9.85
CA PHE A 12 -6.65 -9.75 -9.32
C PHE A 12 -6.52 -10.27 -7.88
N ILE A 13 -7.47 -9.95 -6.99
CA ILE A 13 -7.48 -10.44 -5.60
C ILE A 13 -7.64 -11.96 -5.56
N ILE A 14 -8.50 -12.55 -6.39
CA ILE A 14 -8.65 -14.01 -6.47
C ILE A 14 -7.35 -14.66 -6.95
N ALA A 15 -6.69 -14.10 -7.96
CA ALA A 15 -5.41 -14.58 -8.45
C ALA A 15 -4.35 -14.52 -7.36
N LEU A 16 -4.25 -13.40 -6.63
CA LEU A 16 -3.34 -13.27 -5.49
C LEU A 16 -3.64 -14.30 -4.40
N TRP A 17 -4.91 -14.52 -4.06
CA TRP A 17 -5.30 -15.54 -3.08
C TRP A 17 -4.89 -16.95 -3.50
N VAL A 18 -5.04 -17.30 -4.79
CA VAL A 18 -4.58 -18.59 -5.33
C VAL A 18 -3.05 -18.67 -5.26
N LEU A 19 -2.34 -17.64 -5.70
CA LEU A 19 -0.89 -17.59 -5.71
C LEU A 19 -0.31 -17.70 -4.29
N GLU A 20 -0.94 -17.07 -3.30
CA GLU A 20 -0.55 -17.19 -1.89
C GLU A 20 -0.72 -18.61 -1.35
N LYS A 21 -1.80 -19.30 -1.74
CA LYS A 21 -2.00 -20.70 -1.34
C LYS A 21 -1.05 -21.66 -2.02
N CYS A 22 -0.77 -21.46 -3.31
CA CYS A 22 0.09 -22.35 -4.08
C CYS A 22 1.57 -22.08 -3.83
N PHE A 23 1.97 -20.81 -3.69
CA PHE A 23 3.37 -20.38 -3.65
C PHE A 23 3.61 -19.26 -2.60
N PRO A 24 3.39 -19.53 -1.30
CA PRO A 24 3.44 -18.51 -0.25
C PRO A 24 4.79 -17.78 -0.17
N LYS A 25 5.91 -18.52 -0.21
CA LYS A 25 7.26 -17.94 -0.15
C LYS A 25 7.61 -17.06 -1.35
N VAL A 26 7.05 -17.37 -2.52
CA VAL A 26 7.27 -16.57 -3.73
C VAL A 26 6.53 -15.25 -3.62
N MET A 27 5.27 -15.30 -3.16
CA MET A 27 4.45 -14.10 -3.00
C MET A 27 5.00 -13.17 -1.91
N GLU A 28 5.45 -13.73 -0.79
CA GLU A 28 6.12 -12.98 0.28
C GLU A 28 7.35 -12.22 -0.23
N ARG A 29 8.27 -12.91 -0.90
CA ARG A 29 9.45 -12.28 -1.50
C ARG A 29 9.08 -11.27 -2.59
N ALA A 30 8.03 -11.52 -3.36
CA ALA A 30 7.60 -10.60 -4.40
C ALA A 30 7.10 -9.26 -3.83
N GLU A 31 6.27 -9.29 -2.78
CA GLU A 31 5.80 -8.08 -2.09
C GLU A 31 6.94 -7.32 -1.42
N GLU A 32 7.81 -8.04 -0.71
CA GLU A 32 8.98 -7.45 -0.04
C GLU A 32 9.95 -6.82 -1.06
N ASN A 33 10.31 -7.56 -2.11
CA ASN A 33 11.19 -7.05 -3.16
C ASN A 33 10.59 -5.84 -3.88
N LEU A 34 9.27 -5.80 -4.08
CA LEU A 34 8.61 -4.64 -4.67
C LEU A 34 8.82 -3.39 -3.80
N LEU A 35 8.64 -3.50 -2.48
CA LEU A 35 8.90 -2.39 -1.56
C LEU A 35 10.37 -2.00 -1.53
N ILE A 36 11.28 -2.98 -1.51
CA ILE A 36 12.74 -2.75 -1.56
C ILE A 36 13.14 -2.01 -2.85
N ILE A 37 12.58 -2.39 -3.99
CA ILE A 37 12.84 -1.74 -5.28
C ILE A 37 12.36 -0.28 -5.23
N VAL A 38 11.15 -0.03 -4.71
CA VAL A 38 10.60 1.32 -4.60
C VAL A 38 11.48 2.20 -3.70
N ILE A 39 11.79 1.78 -2.47
CA ILE A 39 12.62 2.59 -1.56
C ILE A 39 14.05 2.79 -2.09
N SER A 40 14.64 1.76 -2.70
CA SER A 40 15.96 1.84 -3.31
C SER A 40 15.98 2.80 -4.50
N SER A 41 14.90 2.84 -5.29
CA SER A 41 14.75 3.80 -6.40
C SER A 41 14.68 5.25 -5.90
N ILE A 42 13.95 5.51 -4.81
CA ILE A 42 13.88 6.85 -4.18
C ILE A 42 15.27 7.26 -3.70
N MET A 43 16.00 6.36 -3.05
CA MET A 43 17.36 6.61 -2.58
C MET A 43 18.29 6.94 -3.74
N ALA A 44 18.30 6.10 -4.79
CA ALA A 44 19.15 6.29 -5.96
C ALA A 44 18.88 7.61 -6.68
N VAL A 45 17.61 7.95 -6.90
CA VAL A 45 17.21 9.21 -7.55
C VAL A 45 17.54 10.41 -6.67
N SER A 46 17.25 10.36 -5.37
CA SER A 46 17.53 11.46 -4.44
C SER A 46 19.03 11.74 -4.34
N PHE A 47 19.85 10.70 -4.16
CA PHE A 47 21.30 10.82 -4.10
C PHE A 47 21.88 11.27 -5.45
N GLY A 48 21.45 10.63 -6.55
CA GLY A 48 21.88 10.99 -7.90
C GLY A 48 21.57 12.45 -8.24
N GLN A 49 20.42 12.96 -7.79
CA GLN A 49 20.04 14.36 -7.99
C GLN A 49 20.96 15.34 -7.23
N VAL A 50 21.38 15.00 -6.01
CA VAL A 50 22.37 15.81 -5.26
C VAL A 50 23.70 15.83 -6.00
N VAL A 51 24.18 14.66 -6.45
CA VAL A 51 25.44 14.55 -7.20
C VAL A 51 25.38 15.33 -8.52
N ALA A 52 24.30 15.18 -9.29
CA ALA A 52 24.11 15.90 -10.54
C ALA A 52 24.14 17.42 -10.32
N ARG A 53 23.42 17.89 -9.29
CA ARG A 53 23.25 19.32 -9.01
C ARG A 53 24.53 19.97 -8.51
N TYR A 54 25.19 19.37 -7.54
CA TYR A 54 26.36 19.99 -6.89
C TYR A 54 27.69 19.59 -7.54
N GLY A 55 27.78 18.38 -8.13
CA GLY A 55 28.99 17.90 -8.79
C GLY A 55 29.09 18.29 -10.26
N PHE A 56 27.97 18.33 -10.98
CA PHE A 56 27.95 18.54 -12.43
C PHE A 56 27.19 19.78 -12.87
N ASN A 57 26.57 20.52 -11.94
CA ASN A 57 25.70 21.66 -12.24
C ASN A 57 24.58 21.32 -13.25
N THR A 58 24.07 20.08 -13.18
CA THR A 58 22.97 19.54 -13.99
C THR A 58 21.92 18.90 -13.08
N GLY A 59 20.81 18.39 -13.63
CA GLY A 59 19.82 17.69 -12.82
C GLY A 59 18.77 17.00 -13.67
N TRP A 60 18.01 16.13 -13.02
CA TRP A 60 16.81 15.55 -13.60
C TRP A 60 15.58 16.33 -13.12
N ASP A 61 14.90 17.02 -14.04
CA ASP A 61 13.75 17.88 -13.74
C ASP A 61 12.60 17.12 -13.05
N ALA A 62 12.40 15.84 -13.40
CA ALA A 62 11.35 15.01 -12.84
C ALA A 62 11.75 14.30 -11.53
N ALA A 63 12.95 14.53 -10.98
CA ALA A 63 13.42 13.83 -9.77
C ALA A 63 12.48 14.06 -8.57
N LEU A 64 11.96 15.27 -8.41
CA LEU A 64 11.02 15.60 -7.34
C LEU A 64 9.69 14.85 -7.51
N GLU A 65 9.07 14.94 -8.70
CA GLU A 65 7.81 14.24 -8.98
C GLU A 65 7.98 12.73 -8.85
N PHE A 66 9.07 12.16 -9.39
CA PHE A 66 9.40 10.74 -9.25
C PHE A 66 9.45 10.31 -7.78
N ASN A 67 10.21 11.02 -6.95
CA ASN A 67 10.36 10.67 -5.54
C ASN A 67 9.04 10.79 -4.79
N THR A 68 8.24 11.83 -5.03
CA THR A 68 6.92 11.98 -4.40
C THR A 68 5.97 10.87 -4.81
N VAL A 69 5.98 10.49 -6.09
CA VAL A 69 5.17 9.39 -6.61
C VAL A 69 5.63 8.05 -6.02
N ALA A 70 6.92 7.75 -6.08
CA ALA A 70 7.47 6.50 -5.56
C ALA A 70 7.27 6.39 -4.04
N PHE A 71 7.38 7.49 -3.29
CA PHE A 71 7.07 7.51 -1.86
C PHE A 71 5.59 7.27 -1.59
N SER A 72 4.69 7.82 -2.41
CA SER A 72 3.25 7.52 -2.35
C SER A 72 2.98 6.04 -2.62
N TRP A 73 3.67 5.43 -3.59
CA TRP A 73 3.58 4.00 -3.88
C TRP A 73 4.06 3.16 -2.69
N LEU A 74 5.17 3.56 -2.06
CA LEU A 74 5.71 2.89 -0.86
C LEU A 74 4.69 2.89 0.28
N ILE A 75 4.04 4.03 0.55
CA ILE A 75 2.99 4.11 1.59
C ILE A 75 1.80 3.22 1.23
N LEU A 76 1.28 3.34 0.00
CA LEU A 76 0.09 2.63 -0.44
C LEU A 76 0.27 1.11 -0.42
N LEU A 77 1.37 0.61 -0.99
CA LEU A 77 1.71 -0.82 -0.96
C LEU A 77 2.09 -1.29 0.46
N GLY A 78 2.86 -0.46 1.16
CA GLY A 78 3.35 -0.74 2.51
C GLY A 78 2.24 -0.88 3.54
N MET A 79 1.12 -0.16 3.38
CA MET A 79 -0.06 -0.32 4.26
C MET A 79 -0.57 -1.76 4.27
N SER A 80 -0.76 -2.37 3.09
CA SER A 80 -1.19 -3.77 2.96
C SER A 80 -0.14 -4.74 3.50
N TYR A 81 1.12 -4.57 3.08
CA TYR A 81 2.22 -5.43 3.52
C TYR A 81 2.38 -5.40 5.06
N GLY A 82 2.27 -4.22 5.67
CA GLY A 82 2.37 -4.06 7.13
C GLY A 82 1.26 -4.76 7.91
N ILE A 83 0.05 -4.94 7.35
CA ILE A 83 -0.98 -5.77 7.99
C ILE A 83 -0.62 -7.25 7.92
N LYS A 84 -0.07 -7.69 6.78
CA LYS A 84 0.36 -9.08 6.56
C LYS A 84 1.46 -9.49 7.54
N THR A 85 2.48 -8.64 7.71
CA THR A 85 3.65 -8.92 8.55
C THR A 85 3.52 -8.40 9.99
N GLY A 86 2.54 -7.53 10.26
CA GLY A 86 2.35 -6.93 11.59
C GLY A 86 3.29 -5.77 11.91
N LEU A 87 3.95 -5.18 10.90
CA LEU A 87 4.98 -4.12 11.03
C LEU A 87 4.45 -2.74 11.42
N HIS A 88 3.14 -2.47 11.30
CA HIS A 88 2.62 -1.16 11.70
C HIS A 88 2.86 -0.93 13.18
N LEU A 89 3.06 0.32 13.61
CA LEU A 89 3.20 0.60 15.04
C LEU A 89 1.82 0.56 15.70
N GLY A 90 1.56 -0.45 16.50
CA GLY A 90 0.31 -0.64 17.22
C GLY A 90 0.30 0.07 18.57
N VAL A 91 -0.88 0.49 19.03
CA VAL A 91 -1.09 0.88 20.44
C VAL A 91 -1.25 -0.40 21.27
N ASP A 92 -0.21 -1.20 21.30
CA ASP A 92 -0.25 -2.53 21.92
C ASP A 92 -0.40 -2.44 23.43
N ILE A 93 -0.03 -1.29 24.02
CA ILE A 93 -0.20 -0.99 25.45
C ILE A 93 -1.67 -1.19 25.86
N VAL A 94 -2.63 -0.71 25.06
CA VAL A 94 -4.06 -0.84 25.37
C VAL A 94 -4.51 -2.29 25.22
N LEU A 95 -4.08 -2.97 24.16
CA LEU A 95 -4.45 -4.37 23.89
C LEU A 95 -3.86 -5.35 24.91
N ASN A 96 -2.70 -5.01 25.50
CA ASN A 96 -2.04 -5.76 26.56
C ASN A 96 -2.56 -5.44 27.96
N ALA A 97 -3.22 -4.29 28.16
CA ALA A 97 -3.78 -3.88 29.45
C ALA A 97 -5.17 -4.49 29.73
N VAL A 98 -5.82 -5.13 28.75
CA VAL A 98 -7.17 -5.67 28.86
C VAL A 98 -7.19 -7.21 28.84
N PRO A 99 -8.23 -7.87 29.40
CA PRO A 99 -8.38 -9.32 29.30
C PRO A 99 -8.38 -9.84 27.86
N LYS A 100 -7.85 -11.04 27.62
CA LYS A 100 -7.70 -11.65 26.27
C LYS A 100 -8.97 -11.61 25.42
N ARG A 101 -10.15 -11.78 26.03
CA ARG A 101 -11.44 -11.71 25.33
C ARG A 101 -11.73 -10.32 24.77
N ILE A 102 -11.41 -9.27 25.53
CA ILE A 102 -11.59 -7.88 25.12
C ILE A 102 -10.54 -7.50 24.08
N SER A 103 -9.27 -7.91 24.26
CA SER A 103 -8.20 -7.69 23.30
C SER A 103 -8.53 -8.29 21.91
N LYS A 104 -9.09 -9.51 21.89
CA LYS A 104 -9.59 -10.15 20.67
C LYS A 104 -10.73 -9.35 20.02
N ALA A 105 -11.71 -8.90 20.81
CA ALA A 105 -12.82 -8.11 20.29
C ALA A 105 -12.34 -6.77 19.70
N LEU A 106 -11.43 -6.07 20.38
CA LEU A 106 -10.82 -4.83 19.89
C LEU A 106 -10.02 -5.06 18.61
N SER A 107 -9.28 -6.17 18.51
CA SER A 107 -8.52 -6.53 17.31
C SER A 107 -9.44 -6.86 16.12
N LEU A 108 -10.56 -7.54 16.36
CA LEU A 108 -11.58 -7.78 15.33
C LEU A 108 -12.25 -6.49 14.86
N ILE A 109 -12.54 -5.57 15.78
CA ILE A 109 -13.07 -4.23 15.45
C ILE A 109 -12.04 -3.48 14.62
N GLY A 110 -10.77 -3.46 15.03
CA GLY A 110 -9.69 -2.81 14.27
C GLY A 110 -9.56 -3.37 12.85
N ALA A 111 -9.58 -4.69 12.70
CA ALA A 111 -9.49 -5.35 11.40
C ALA A 111 -10.70 -5.01 10.50
N THR A 112 -11.90 -4.99 11.09
CA THR A 112 -13.13 -4.61 10.39
C THR A 112 -13.11 -3.15 9.97
N SER A 113 -12.69 -2.25 10.85
CA SER A 113 -12.57 -0.81 10.57
C SER A 113 -11.56 -0.54 9.46
N ALA A 114 -10.40 -1.20 9.48
CA ALA A 114 -9.40 -1.10 8.42
C ALA A 114 -9.94 -1.62 7.07
N MET A 115 -10.64 -2.75 7.09
CA MET A 115 -11.29 -3.31 5.90
C MET A 115 -12.31 -2.34 5.32
N LEU A 116 -13.23 -1.83 6.14
CA LEU A 116 -14.27 -0.89 5.72
C LEU A 116 -13.68 0.43 5.23
N TYR A 117 -12.64 0.95 5.89
CA TYR A 117 -11.95 2.16 5.45
C TYR A 117 -11.37 1.97 4.04
N GLY A 118 -10.68 0.85 3.79
CA GLY A 118 -10.17 0.51 2.45
C GLY A 118 -11.29 0.42 1.41
N LEU A 119 -12.42 -0.21 1.74
CA LEU A 119 -13.56 -0.35 0.84
C LEU A 119 -14.20 1.00 0.50
N ILE A 120 -14.44 1.84 1.50
CA ILE A 120 -15.02 3.18 1.34
C ILE A 120 -14.12 4.08 0.47
N LEU A 121 -12.81 4.03 0.68
CA LEU A 121 -11.87 4.80 -0.15
C LEU A 121 -11.73 4.22 -1.56
N LEU A 122 -11.88 2.91 -1.71
CA LEU A 122 -11.85 2.25 -3.01
C LEU A 122 -13.03 2.70 -3.88
N ASP A 123 -14.23 2.74 -3.27
CA ASP A 123 -15.47 3.19 -3.91
C ASP A 123 -16.45 3.82 -2.91
N SER A 124 -17.03 4.98 -3.23
CA SER A 124 -18.04 5.61 -2.37
C SER A 124 -19.37 4.83 -2.32
N THR A 125 -19.60 3.84 -3.19
CA THR A 125 -20.81 2.99 -3.14
C THR A 125 -21.02 2.33 -1.78
N TRP A 126 -19.95 2.05 -1.04
CA TRP A 126 -20.03 1.47 0.31
C TRP A 126 -20.73 2.40 1.31
N LEU A 127 -20.55 3.72 1.17
CA LEU A 127 -21.27 4.72 1.96
C LEU A 127 -22.67 5.00 1.40
N ALA A 128 -22.84 4.96 0.08
CA ALA A 128 -24.15 5.10 -0.56
C ALA A 128 -25.13 4.02 -0.09
N MET A 129 -24.66 2.78 0.12
CA MET A 129 -25.45 1.70 0.72
C MET A 129 -25.91 1.99 2.16
N LEU A 130 -25.22 2.87 2.87
CA LEU A 130 -25.60 3.34 4.21
C LEU A 130 -26.50 4.58 4.17
N GLY A 131 -26.96 5.00 2.98
CA GLY A 131 -27.83 6.16 2.79
C GLY A 131 -27.11 7.51 2.77
N VAL A 132 -25.78 7.52 2.69
CA VAL A 132 -24.98 8.75 2.60
C VAL A 132 -24.72 9.05 1.12
N ASP A 133 -25.24 10.16 0.61
CA ASP A 133 -24.97 10.58 -0.78
C ASP A 133 -23.56 11.17 -0.88
N VAL A 134 -22.62 10.33 -1.31
CA VAL A 134 -21.22 10.68 -1.56
C VAL A 134 -20.78 10.10 -2.90
N ARG A 135 -20.01 10.91 -3.62
CA ARG A 135 -19.41 10.55 -4.91
C ARG A 135 -17.91 10.55 -4.80
N GLY A 136 -17.26 9.61 -5.49
CA GLY A 136 -15.82 9.50 -5.54
C GLY A 136 -15.31 8.11 -5.19
N GLY A 137 -14.08 8.07 -4.72
CA GLY A 137 -13.32 6.85 -4.51
C GLY A 137 -12.20 6.70 -5.52
N ALA A 138 -11.26 5.83 -5.19
CA ALA A 138 -10.05 5.62 -5.98
C ALA A 138 -10.33 5.14 -7.41
N ILE A 139 -11.34 4.28 -7.58
CA ILE A 139 -11.70 3.75 -8.90
C ILE A 139 -12.29 4.85 -9.79
N GLU A 140 -13.21 5.66 -9.26
CA GLU A 140 -13.79 6.78 -10.03
C GLU A 140 -12.71 7.81 -10.38
N TYR A 141 -11.85 8.17 -9.42
CA TYR A 141 -10.76 9.10 -9.65
C TYR A 141 -9.77 8.59 -10.71
N TRP A 142 -9.36 7.32 -10.61
CA TRP A 142 -8.46 6.69 -11.58
C TRP A 142 -9.10 6.62 -12.98
N LEU A 143 -10.37 6.20 -13.08
CA LEU A 143 -11.11 6.17 -14.35
C LEU A 143 -11.24 7.56 -14.99
N LYS A 144 -11.44 8.60 -14.17
CA LYS A 144 -11.50 9.97 -14.66
C LYS A 144 -10.15 10.38 -15.28
N MET A 145 -9.04 10.06 -14.62
CA MET A 145 -7.70 10.32 -15.17
C MET A 145 -7.41 9.51 -16.43
N PHE A 146 -7.87 8.26 -16.51
CA PHE A 146 -7.77 7.42 -17.69
C PHE A 146 -8.52 8.02 -18.88
N LYS A 147 -9.77 8.45 -18.67
CA LYS A 147 -10.62 9.03 -19.72
C LYS A 147 -10.13 10.38 -20.23
N ILE A 148 -9.64 11.24 -19.34
CA ILE A 148 -9.13 12.56 -19.73
C ILE A 148 -7.75 12.42 -20.39
N GLY A 149 -6.96 11.41 -20.00
CA GLY A 149 -5.65 11.15 -20.59
C GLY A 149 -4.62 12.24 -20.26
N LEU A 150 -4.72 12.87 -19.09
CA LEU A 150 -3.75 13.88 -18.66
C LEU A 150 -2.37 13.26 -18.44
N GLY A 151 -1.34 13.96 -18.92
CA GLY A 151 0.04 13.66 -18.59
C GLY A 151 0.41 14.15 -17.19
N SER A 152 1.46 13.56 -16.63
CA SER A 152 2.23 14.07 -15.50
C SER A 152 2.85 15.43 -15.80
N GLU A 153 3.33 16.10 -14.76
CA GLU A 153 3.90 17.45 -14.89
C GLU A 153 5.27 17.39 -15.55
N GLU A 154 6.18 16.61 -14.95
CA GLU A 154 7.58 16.47 -15.34
C GLU A 154 7.95 15.03 -15.72
N LEU A 155 7.25 14.02 -15.20
CA LEU A 155 7.50 12.61 -15.54
C LEU A 155 7.22 12.34 -17.03
N ARG A 156 8.20 11.72 -17.70
CA ARG A 156 8.18 11.42 -19.14
C ARG A 156 8.45 9.95 -19.41
N TYR A 157 7.93 9.44 -20.53
CA TYR A 157 8.29 8.11 -21.01
C TYR A 157 9.77 8.07 -21.42
N PRO A 158 10.44 6.92 -21.30
CA PRO A 158 11.73 6.71 -21.94
C PRO A 158 11.65 6.98 -23.45
N VAL A 159 12.67 7.58 -24.04
CA VAL A 159 12.68 8.01 -25.46
C VAL A 159 12.38 6.83 -26.41
N PHE A 160 12.96 5.66 -26.16
CA PHE A 160 12.71 4.46 -26.97
C PHE A 160 11.24 3.99 -26.94
N PHE A 161 10.52 4.22 -25.84
CA PHE A 161 9.09 3.92 -25.75
C PHE A 161 8.26 4.92 -26.56
N GLN A 162 8.67 6.18 -26.59
CA GLN A 162 8.02 7.22 -27.37
C GLN A 162 8.09 6.89 -28.87
N GLU A 163 9.28 6.50 -29.33
CA GLU A 163 9.52 6.16 -30.74
C GLU A 163 8.81 4.87 -31.17
N MET A 164 8.81 3.84 -30.32
CA MET A 164 8.23 2.53 -30.67
C MET A 164 6.70 2.53 -30.68
N PHE A 165 6.06 3.33 -29.81
CA PHE A 165 4.61 3.30 -29.60
C PHE A 165 3.91 4.61 -29.97
N ASP A 166 4.61 5.56 -30.59
CA ASP A 166 4.10 6.91 -30.94
C ASP A 166 3.42 7.60 -29.74
N LEU A 167 4.07 7.51 -28.57
CA LEU A 167 3.52 8.01 -27.31
C LEU A 167 3.84 9.49 -27.10
N ARG A 168 2.91 10.20 -26.44
CA ARG A 168 3.16 11.56 -25.96
C ARG A 168 4.36 11.58 -24.99
N PRO A 169 5.14 12.67 -24.92
CA PRO A 169 6.33 12.71 -24.07
C PRO A 169 6.04 12.51 -22.58
N ARG A 170 4.94 13.09 -22.07
CA ARG A 170 4.56 13.03 -20.65
C ARG A 170 3.90 11.71 -20.31
N LEU A 171 4.32 11.12 -19.19
CA LEU A 171 3.75 9.90 -18.65
C LEU A 171 2.28 10.12 -18.31
N HIS A 172 1.38 9.21 -18.71
CA HIS A 172 -0.03 9.39 -18.37
C HIS A 172 -0.25 9.24 -16.86
N ARG A 173 -0.99 10.18 -16.25
CA ARG A 173 -1.21 10.24 -14.80
C ARG A 173 -1.99 9.03 -14.27
N TRP A 174 -2.84 8.42 -15.08
CA TRP A 174 -3.56 7.20 -14.71
C TRP A 174 -2.64 5.98 -14.52
N ILE A 175 -1.47 5.94 -15.16
CA ILE A 175 -0.48 4.88 -14.95
C ILE A 175 0.08 4.98 -13.53
N VAL A 176 0.45 6.20 -13.13
CA VAL A 176 0.94 6.47 -11.78
C VAL A 176 -0.13 6.17 -10.72
N LEU A 177 -1.38 6.52 -11.01
CA LEU A 177 -2.50 6.40 -10.08
C LEU A 177 -3.11 5.00 -10.02
N VAL A 178 -2.73 4.06 -10.89
CA VAL A 178 -3.28 2.68 -10.86
C VAL A 178 -2.98 1.98 -9.54
N ILE A 179 -1.90 2.40 -8.87
CA ILE A 179 -1.50 1.87 -7.57
C ILE A 179 -2.54 2.14 -6.49
N LEU A 180 -3.32 3.21 -6.63
CA LEU A 180 -4.28 3.65 -5.62
C LEU A 180 -5.43 2.64 -5.44
N PRO A 181 -6.21 2.29 -6.48
CA PRO A 181 -7.25 1.27 -6.33
C PRO A 181 -6.67 -0.11 -6.02
N ILE A 182 -5.51 -0.46 -6.58
CA ILE A 182 -4.84 -1.74 -6.28
C ILE A 182 -4.52 -1.84 -4.80
N SER A 183 -3.88 -0.83 -4.23
CA SER A 183 -3.41 -0.85 -2.84
C SER A 183 -4.56 -0.80 -1.83
N LEU A 184 -5.65 -0.07 -2.14
CA LEU A 184 -6.85 -0.06 -1.30
C LEU A 184 -7.57 -1.41 -1.34
N ALA A 185 -7.62 -2.07 -2.51
CA ALA A 185 -8.14 -3.44 -2.60
C ALA A 185 -7.28 -4.43 -1.80
N LEU A 186 -5.95 -4.30 -1.86
CA LEU A 186 -5.02 -5.09 -1.06
C LEU A 186 -5.20 -4.84 0.44
N LEU A 187 -5.35 -3.58 0.86
CA LEU A 187 -5.63 -3.21 2.25
C LEU A 187 -6.89 -3.92 2.79
N SER A 188 -7.99 -3.86 2.04
CA SER A 188 -9.23 -4.54 2.42
C SER A 188 -9.06 -6.06 2.45
N TYR A 189 -8.35 -6.64 1.47
CA TYR A 189 -8.05 -8.07 1.42
C TYR A 189 -7.22 -8.55 2.62
N ARG A 190 -6.12 -7.85 2.95
CA ARG A 190 -5.26 -8.19 4.09
C ARG A 190 -5.97 -8.03 5.42
N SER A 191 -6.80 -6.99 5.55
CA SER A 191 -7.62 -6.76 6.74
C SER A 191 -8.62 -7.89 6.94
N LEU A 192 -9.23 -8.39 5.86
CA LEU A 192 -10.11 -9.57 5.91
C LEU A 192 -9.36 -10.85 6.31
N GLN A 193 -8.16 -11.07 5.78
CA GLN A 193 -7.31 -12.20 6.19
C GLN A 193 -6.99 -12.13 7.69
N ALA A 194 -6.54 -10.96 8.17
CA ALA A 194 -6.25 -10.76 9.58
C ALA A 194 -7.49 -10.95 10.45
N PHE A 195 -8.66 -10.46 10.03
CA PHE A 195 -9.93 -10.70 10.72
C PHE A 195 -10.22 -12.20 10.87
N ILE A 196 -10.09 -12.96 9.78
CA ILE A 196 -10.35 -14.42 9.78
C ILE A 196 -9.37 -15.15 10.70
N ASP A 197 -8.09 -14.77 10.67
CA ASP A 197 -7.07 -15.41 11.50
C ASP A 197 -7.26 -15.09 12.99
N ILE A 198 -7.64 -13.85 13.33
CA ILE A 198 -8.00 -13.46 14.71
C ILE A 198 -9.25 -14.20 15.17
N ALA A 199 -10.28 -14.27 14.32
CA ALA A 199 -11.53 -14.96 14.63
C ALA A 199 -11.26 -16.45 14.94
N ARG A 200 -10.40 -17.09 14.14
CA ARG A 200 -9.97 -18.49 14.31
C ARG A 200 -8.94 -18.72 15.43
N GLY A 201 -8.41 -17.65 16.03
CA GLY A 201 -7.40 -17.75 17.09
C GLY A 201 -6.00 -18.16 16.60
N LYS A 202 -5.70 -17.96 15.31
CA LYS A 202 -4.36 -18.15 14.75
C LYS A 202 -3.43 -16.97 15.01
N ARG A 203 -4.02 -15.80 15.29
CA ARG A 203 -3.35 -14.52 15.54
C ARG A 203 -4.08 -13.81 16.67
N ASP A 204 -3.36 -13.24 17.63
CA ASP A 204 -3.98 -12.57 18.78
C ASP A 204 -4.33 -11.09 18.50
N MET A 205 -3.54 -10.40 17.68
CA MET A 205 -3.66 -8.96 17.42
C MET A 205 -3.49 -8.62 15.94
N LEU A 206 -4.14 -7.56 15.44
CA LEU A 206 -4.03 -7.08 14.05
C LEU A 206 -2.63 -6.57 13.68
N ILE A 207 -1.89 -6.12 14.68
CA ILE A 207 -0.55 -5.55 14.59
C ILE A 207 0.28 -6.22 15.70
N SER A 208 1.57 -6.48 15.47
CA SER A 208 2.41 -7.16 16.46
C SER A 208 3.59 -6.28 16.86
N GLY A 209 3.57 -5.73 18.07
CA GLY A 209 4.74 -5.05 18.66
C GLY A 209 5.80 -5.98 19.22
N HIS A 210 5.89 -7.24 18.75
CA HIS A 210 6.90 -8.17 19.25
C HIS A 210 8.31 -7.65 19.01
N GLU A 211 8.61 -6.95 17.90
CA GLU A 211 9.95 -6.36 17.72
C GLU A 211 10.30 -5.35 18.83
N ALA A 212 9.37 -4.49 19.25
CA ALA A 212 9.61 -3.55 20.33
C ALA A 212 9.72 -4.25 21.70
N GLN A 213 8.96 -5.32 21.93
CA GLN A 213 9.02 -6.10 23.17
C GLN A 213 10.28 -6.97 23.26
N GLU A 214 10.67 -7.63 22.17
CA GLU A 214 11.91 -8.41 22.07
C GLU A 214 13.13 -7.50 22.25
N LEU A 215 13.17 -6.33 21.61
CA LEU A 215 14.23 -5.35 21.82
C LEU A 215 14.30 -4.87 23.28
N VAL A 216 13.16 -4.65 23.94
CA VAL A 216 13.12 -4.26 25.36
C VAL A 216 13.55 -5.42 26.26
N GLU A 217 13.17 -6.66 25.97
CA GLU A 217 13.58 -7.84 26.73
C GLU A 217 15.06 -8.15 26.58
N GLU A 218 15.60 -8.03 25.37
CA GLU A 218 17.01 -8.19 25.06
C GLU A 218 17.86 -7.12 25.76
N ASN A 219 17.37 -5.88 25.85
CA ASN A 219 18.10 -4.75 26.45
C ASN A 219 17.79 -4.51 27.94
N LYS A 220 16.86 -5.24 28.56
CA LYS A 220 16.51 -5.12 30.00
C LYS A 220 17.68 -5.36 30.96
N ASN A 221 18.71 -6.07 30.49
CA ASN A 221 19.90 -6.39 31.29
C ASN A 221 21.14 -5.55 30.92
N VAL A 222 21.05 -4.66 29.92
CA VAL A 222 22.20 -3.86 29.45
C VAL A 222 22.49 -2.65 30.34
N LEU A 223 21.48 -2.17 31.10
CA LEU A 223 21.60 -1.03 32.01
C LEU A 223 21.72 -1.43 33.49
N LYS A 224 22.01 -2.71 33.78
CA LYS A 224 22.13 -3.23 35.16
C LYS A 224 23.55 -3.22 35.72
N ASP A 225 24.52 -2.73 34.95
CA ASP A 225 25.90 -2.44 35.37
C ASP A 225 26.15 -0.92 35.31
#